data_AF-A0A1C7Z611-F1
#
_entry.id   AF-A0A1C7Z611-F1
#
_cell.length_a   1.000
_cell.length_b   1.000
_cell.length_c   1.000
_cell.angle_alpha   90.00
_cell.angle_beta   90.00
_cell.angle_gamma   90.00
#
_symmetry.space_group_name_H-M   'P 1'
#
loop_
_entity.id
_entity.type
_entity.pdbx_description
1 polymer ?
#
loop_
_entity_poly.entity_id
_entity_poly.type
_entity_poly.pdbx_seq_one_letter_code
_entity_poly.pdbx_strand_id
1 'polypeptide(L)'
;MPLVQEGQQLANCFRPRPVSVAEVGALIRMRDPQFNTENIRPDLEKMSVNSDIRAHYQGVKKGRRSDSGHPADRLFKTSSGTRARYEPYVPVVHGIWVLEYDSSGGGTVYKAPQTLIARAAALARREVDAIEIAPIDDELDGRKRVLMQVAMRQGAV
;
A
#
# COMPACT_ATOMS: atom_id res chain seq x y z
N MET A 1 -39.68 -7.69 4.90
CA MET A 1 -38.60 -7.96 3.92
C MET A 1 -37.26 -7.62 4.54
N PRO A 2 -36.45 -8.59 5.01
CA PRO A 2 -35.11 -8.33 5.50
C PRO A 2 -34.07 -9.09 4.66
N LEU A 3 -33.34 -8.38 3.78
CA LEU A 3 -32.25 -8.95 2.94
C LEU A 3 -30.96 -8.12 3.06
N VAL A 4 -30.65 -7.58 4.24
CA VAL A 4 -29.46 -6.73 4.42
C VAL A 4 -28.50 -7.27 5.49
N GLN A 5 -28.85 -8.32 6.25
CA GLN A 5 -28.01 -8.80 7.36
C GLN A 5 -27.06 -9.97 7.01
N GLU A 6 -27.23 -10.64 5.86
CA GLU A 6 -26.42 -11.84 5.55
C GLU A 6 -25.04 -11.51 4.93
N GLY A 7 -24.88 -10.31 4.34
CA GLY A 7 -23.61 -9.91 3.70
C GLY A 7 -22.46 -9.61 4.67
N GLN A 8 -22.76 -9.38 5.95
CA GLN A 8 -21.75 -9.05 6.97
C GLN A 8 -21.34 -10.27 7.82
N GLN A 9 -22.13 -11.33 7.85
CA GLN A 9 -21.79 -12.54 8.62
C GLN A 9 -20.78 -13.43 7.89
N LEU A 10 -20.77 -13.45 6.55
CA LEU A 10 -19.81 -14.23 5.76
C LEU A 10 -18.36 -13.69 5.81
N ALA A 11 -18.16 -12.43 6.21
CA ALA A 11 -16.82 -11.84 6.33
C ALA A 11 -16.03 -12.33 7.56
N ASN A 12 -16.69 -12.96 8.54
CA ASN A 12 -16.06 -13.41 9.79
C ASN A 12 -15.62 -14.88 9.78
N CYS A 13 -16.04 -15.68 8.80
CA CYS A 13 -15.87 -17.14 8.85
C CYS A 13 -14.54 -17.67 8.27
N PHE A 14 -13.73 -16.82 7.63
CA PHE A 14 -12.44 -17.23 7.07
C PHE A 14 -11.38 -16.14 7.22
N ARG A 15 -11.13 -15.69 8.47
CA ARG A 15 -9.90 -14.98 8.78
C ARG A 15 -8.85 -15.97 9.30
N PRO A 16 -7.93 -16.45 8.45
CA PRO A 16 -6.80 -17.22 8.94
C PRO A 16 -6.04 -16.41 9.99
N ARG A 17 -5.72 -17.04 11.12
CA ARG A 17 -4.97 -16.40 12.21
C ARG A 17 -3.65 -15.82 11.67
N PRO A 18 -3.28 -14.57 11.98
CA PRO A 18 -1.98 -14.03 11.61
C PRO A 18 -0.85 -14.85 12.23
N VAL A 19 0.09 -15.26 11.38
CA VAL A 19 1.20 -16.17 11.71
C VAL A 19 2.51 -15.37 11.76
N SER A 20 3.35 -15.67 12.75
CA SER A 20 4.67 -15.07 12.92
C SER A 20 5.73 -15.69 12.00
N VAL A 21 6.84 -14.99 11.79
CA VAL A 21 8.00 -15.50 11.02
C VAL A 21 8.52 -16.83 11.59
N ALA A 22 8.55 -16.97 12.92
CA ALA A 22 9.03 -18.18 13.58
C ALA A 22 8.11 -19.39 13.31
N GLU A 23 6.80 -19.18 13.35
CA GLU A 23 5.81 -20.22 13.02
C GLU A 23 5.91 -20.64 11.54
N VAL A 24 6.05 -19.67 10.63
CA VAL A 24 6.28 -19.97 9.20
C VAL A 24 7.58 -20.76 9.03
N GLY A 25 8.65 -20.37 9.72
CA GLY A 25 9.93 -21.07 9.66
C GLY A 25 9.87 -22.50 10.18
N ALA A 26 9.13 -22.74 11.27
CA ALA A 26 8.90 -24.08 11.77
C ALA A 26 8.15 -24.95 10.74
N LEU A 27 7.11 -24.41 10.10
CA LEU A 27 6.35 -25.10 9.06
C LEU A 27 7.20 -25.42 7.81
N ILE A 28 8.04 -24.47 7.38
CA ILE A 28 8.93 -24.69 6.23
C ILE A 28 9.96 -25.78 6.58
N ARG A 29 10.62 -25.72 7.74
CA ARG A 29 11.60 -26.73 8.17
C ARG A 29 11.02 -28.13 8.27
N MET A 30 9.75 -28.26 8.67
CA MET A 30 9.07 -29.56 8.71
C MET A 30 8.92 -30.18 7.31
N ARG A 31 8.82 -29.35 6.27
CA ARG A 31 8.61 -29.80 4.89
C ARG A 31 9.90 -29.88 4.08
N ASP A 32 10.81 -28.96 4.33
CA ASP A 32 12.13 -28.87 3.73
C ASP A 32 13.17 -28.50 4.81
N PRO A 33 13.85 -29.50 5.39
CA PRO A 33 14.87 -29.27 6.41
C PRO A 33 16.11 -28.51 5.90
N GLN A 34 16.35 -28.48 4.58
CA GLN A 34 17.51 -27.81 3.99
C GLN A 34 17.25 -26.33 3.67
N PHE A 35 16.03 -25.85 3.89
CA PHE A 35 15.67 -24.46 3.62
C PHE A 35 16.50 -23.49 4.47
N ASN A 36 17.15 -22.53 3.82
CA ASN A 36 17.90 -21.48 4.51
C ASN A 36 16.93 -20.54 5.25
N THR A 37 16.93 -20.59 6.57
CA THR A 37 16.00 -19.80 7.38
C THR A 37 16.24 -18.30 7.39
N GLU A 38 17.42 -17.86 6.93
CA GLU A 38 17.70 -16.43 6.74
C GLU A 38 16.82 -15.82 5.64
N ASN A 39 16.38 -16.63 4.66
CA ASN A 39 15.55 -16.17 3.54
C ASN A 39 14.06 -16.02 3.90
N ILE A 40 13.60 -16.58 5.03
CA ILE A 40 12.17 -16.58 5.39
C ILE A 40 11.63 -15.15 5.42
N ARG A 41 12.33 -14.24 6.11
CA ARG A 41 11.85 -12.87 6.27
C ARG A 41 11.86 -12.10 4.94
N PRO A 42 12.96 -12.07 4.16
CA PRO A 42 12.96 -11.49 2.81
C PRO A 42 11.85 -12.04 1.91
N ASP A 43 11.63 -13.36 1.92
CA ASP A 43 10.60 -13.99 1.09
C ASP A 43 9.18 -13.58 1.53
N LEU A 44 8.92 -13.53 2.83
CA LEU A 44 7.65 -13.05 3.36
C LEU A 44 7.41 -11.57 3.02
N GLU A 45 8.42 -10.73 3.14
CA GLU A 45 8.32 -9.29 2.81
C GLU A 45 8.15 -9.08 1.30
N LYS A 46 8.78 -9.90 0.45
CA LYS A 46 8.59 -9.91 -1.01
C LYS A 46 7.18 -10.35 -1.41
N MET A 47 6.60 -11.29 -0.67
CA MET A 47 5.25 -11.81 -0.92
C MET A 47 4.13 -10.95 -0.33
N SER A 48 4.48 -9.90 0.43
CA SER A 48 3.53 -9.04 1.13
C SER A 48 3.13 -7.83 0.31
N VAL A 49 1.82 -7.64 0.10
CA VAL A 49 1.31 -6.57 -0.79
C VAL A 49 1.53 -5.15 -0.25
N ASN A 50 1.59 -5.01 1.07
CA ASN A 50 1.74 -3.75 1.79
C ASN A 50 3.19 -3.49 2.26
N SER A 51 4.13 -4.29 1.76
CA SER A 51 5.55 -4.13 2.04
C SER A 51 6.19 -3.25 0.97
N ASP A 52 6.87 -2.21 1.41
CA ASP A 52 7.77 -1.34 0.64
C ASP A 52 8.90 -2.13 -0.04
N ILE A 53 9.39 -3.18 0.63
CA ILE A 53 10.44 -4.05 0.12
C ILE A 53 10.08 -4.71 -1.22
N ARG A 54 8.78 -4.83 -1.55
CA ARG A 54 8.35 -5.35 -2.86
C ARG A 54 8.88 -4.51 -4.04
N ALA A 55 9.20 -3.22 -3.82
CA ALA A 55 9.78 -2.35 -4.81
C ALA A 55 11.19 -2.80 -5.26
N HIS A 56 11.94 -3.45 -4.38
CA HIS A 56 13.32 -3.88 -4.64
C HIS A 56 13.40 -5.22 -5.37
N TYR A 57 12.36 -6.05 -5.28
CA TYR A 57 12.36 -7.41 -5.82
C TYR A 57 11.63 -7.55 -7.16
N GLN A 58 11.30 -6.44 -7.84
CA GLN A 58 10.83 -6.47 -9.22
C GLN A 58 11.99 -6.28 -10.18
N GLY A 59 12.16 -7.21 -11.12
CA GLY A 59 13.17 -7.09 -12.18
C GLY A 59 12.90 -5.94 -13.16
N VAL A 60 11.65 -5.52 -13.30
CA VAL A 60 11.26 -4.34 -14.09
C VAL A 60 10.57 -3.36 -13.16
N LYS A 61 11.08 -2.12 -13.08
CA LYS A 61 10.50 -1.02 -12.30
C LYS A 61 9.21 -0.51 -12.94
N LYS A 62 8.19 -1.36 -13.00
CA LYS A 62 6.85 -1.04 -13.53
C LYS A 62 5.86 -1.04 -12.39
N GLY A 63 5.07 0.03 -12.30
CA GLY A 63 4.00 0.11 -11.32
C GLY A 63 3.08 -1.12 -11.40
N ARG A 64 2.67 -1.65 -10.24
CA ARG A 64 1.88 -2.87 -10.13
C ARG A 64 0.74 -2.68 -9.14
N ARG A 65 -0.43 -3.21 -9.46
CA ARG A 65 -1.56 -3.29 -8.54
C ARG A 65 -1.76 -4.73 -8.08
N SER A 66 -2.12 -4.92 -6.82
CA SER A 66 -2.29 -6.25 -6.23
C SER A 66 -3.50 -7.03 -6.76
N ASP A 67 -4.40 -6.39 -7.49
CA ASP A 67 -5.54 -7.00 -8.19
C ASP A 67 -5.14 -7.60 -9.55
N SER A 68 -3.89 -7.41 -10.01
CA SER A 68 -3.41 -7.91 -11.30
C SER A 68 -3.03 -9.40 -11.30
N GLY A 69 -3.22 -10.12 -10.19
CA GLY A 69 -2.93 -11.56 -10.09
C GLY A 69 -1.45 -11.92 -10.04
N HIS A 70 -0.56 -11.02 -9.61
CA HIS A 70 0.87 -11.30 -9.58
C HIS A 70 1.22 -12.42 -8.56
N PRO A 71 2.10 -13.38 -8.89
CA PRO A 71 2.37 -14.54 -8.02
C PRO A 71 2.88 -14.20 -6.63
N ALA A 72 3.58 -13.07 -6.49
CA ALA A 72 4.08 -12.53 -5.22
C ALA A 72 3.06 -11.71 -4.42
N ASP A 73 1.83 -11.51 -4.90
CA ASP A 73 0.80 -10.77 -4.14
C ASP A 73 -0.06 -11.78 -3.33
N ARG A 74 0.55 -12.38 -2.30
CA ARG A 74 -0.05 -13.52 -1.55
C ARG A 74 -0.28 -13.26 -0.08
N LEU A 75 0.48 -12.36 0.52
CA LEU A 75 0.46 -12.12 1.95
C LEU A 75 0.11 -10.66 2.25
N PHE A 76 -0.48 -10.47 3.42
CA PHE A 76 -0.73 -9.19 4.04
C PHE A 76 0.00 -9.14 5.38
N LYS A 77 0.82 -8.11 5.57
CA LYS A 77 1.58 -7.90 6.81
C LYS A 77 0.71 -7.12 7.79
N THR A 78 0.28 -7.77 8.87
CA THR A 78 -0.62 -7.17 9.88
C THR A 78 0.12 -6.32 10.91
N SER A 79 1.40 -6.60 11.13
CA SER A 79 2.26 -5.87 12.09
C SER A 79 3.68 -5.72 11.55
N SER A 80 4.38 -4.67 11.99
CA SER A 80 5.77 -4.38 11.63
C SER A 80 6.75 -4.73 12.76
N GLY A 81 8.06 -4.70 12.45
CA GLY A 81 9.14 -4.94 13.40
C GLY A 81 9.37 -6.42 13.77
N THR A 82 9.92 -6.65 14.95
CA THR A 82 10.28 -7.99 15.47
C THR A 82 9.07 -8.90 15.70
N ARG A 83 7.87 -8.32 15.79
CA ARG A 83 6.60 -9.04 15.93
C ARG A 83 5.79 -9.04 14.63
N ALA A 84 6.45 -8.97 13.48
CA ALA A 84 5.78 -9.02 12.19
C ALA A 84 4.96 -10.32 12.04
N ARG A 85 3.68 -10.14 11.72
CA ARG A 85 2.73 -11.23 11.47
C ARG A 85 2.14 -11.09 10.08
N TYR A 86 1.87 -12.23 9.47
CA TYR A 86 1.43 -12.34 8.10
C TYR A 86 0.15 -13.16 8.04
N GLU A 87 -0.76 -12.75 7.16
CA GLU A 87 -1.96 -13.50 6.83
C GLU A 87 -2.13 -13.58 5.31
N PRO A 88 -2.80 -14.61 4.78
CA PRO A 88 -3.20 -14.68 3.37
C PRO A 88 -3.89 -13.41 2.89
N TYR A 89 -3.41 -12.87 1.79
CA TYR A 89 -3.96 -11.66 1.19
C TYR A 89 -5.30 -11.94 0.49
N VAL A 90 -6.35 -11.37 1.04
CA VAL A 90 -7.68 -11.29 0.43
C VAL A 90 -7.97 -9.83 0.02
N PRO A 91 -8.06 -9.50 -1.29
CA PRO A 91 -8.26 -8.12 -1.76
C PRO A 91 -9.53 -7.45 -1.21
N VAL A 92 -10.61 -8.21 -1.05
CA VAL A 92 -11.90 -7.71 -0.51
C VAL A 92 -11.76 -7.25 0.94
N VAL A 93 -10.92 -7.90 1.74
CA VAL A 93 -10.74 -7.60 3.17
C VAL A 93 -9.65 -6.56 3.38
N HIS A 94 -8.49 -6.73 2.74
CA HIS A 94 -7.32 -5.88 2.99
C HIS A 94 -7.30 -4.62 2.10
N GLY A 95 -8.13 -4.59 1.05
CA GLY A 95 -8.12 -3.61 -0.01
C GLY A 95 -6.97 -3.82 -0.98
N ILE A 96 -7.06 -3.14 -2.13
CA ILE A 96 -6.07 -3.23 -3.20
C ILE A 96 -4.88 -2.35 -2.86
N TRP A 97 -3.67 -2.83 -3.12
CA TRP A 97 -2.42 -2.11 -2.93
C TRP A 97 -1.76 -1.81 -4.26
N VAL A 98 -1.14 -0.64 -4.36
CA VAL A 98 -0.44 -0.18 -5.56
C VAL A 98 1.01 0.06 -5.21
N LEU A 99 1.90 -0.39 -6.09
CA LEU A 99 3.30 0.03 -6.15
C LEU A 99 3.41 0.93 -7.35
N GLU A 100 3.99 2.08 -7.15
CA GLU A 100 4.41 2.95 -8.24
C GLU A 100 5.87 3.32 -8.02
N TYR A 101 6.54 3.63 -9.13
CA TYR A 101 7.90 4.15 -9.11
C TYR A 101 7.84 5.64 -9.46
N ASP A 102 8.58 6.45 -8.71
CA ASP A 102 8.81 7.85 -9.06
C ASP A 102 9.79 7.96 -10.25
N SER A 103 10.01 9.19 -10.73
CA SER A 103 10.98 9.49 -11.80
C SER A 103 12.43 9.16 -11.43
N SER A 104 12.75 9.11 -10.13
CA SER A 104 14.06 8.72 -9.59
C SER A 104 14.20 7.18 -9.45
N GLY A 105 13.14 6.42 -9.73
CA GLY A 105 13.10 4.97 -9.59
C GLY A 105 12.93 4.48 -8.15
N GLY A 106 12.50 5.34 -7.22
CA GLY A 106 12.07 5.01 -5.87
C GLY A 106 10.65 4.43 -5.89
N GLY A 107 10.47 3.26 -5.29
CA GLY A 107 9.17 2.58 -5.28
C GLY A 107 8.36 2.90 -4.02
N THR A 108 7.14 3.40 -4.19
CA THR A 108 6.21 3.68 -3.09
C THR A 108 5.04 2.72 -3.12
N VAL A 109 4.70 2.14 -1.97
CA VAL A 109 3.56 1.24 -1.81
C VAL A 109 2.47 1.92 -1.00
N TYR A 110 1.26 1.96 -1.53
CA TYR A 110 0.11 2.59 -0.88
C TYR A 110 -1.19 1.85 -1.19
N LYS A 111 -2.17 2.02 -0.32
CA LYS A 111 -3.49 1.42 -0.48
C LYS A 111 -4.28 2.18 -1.55
N ALA A 112 -4.81 1.47 -2.53
CA ALA A 112 -5.63 2.05 -3.59
C ALA A 112 -6.91 2.66 -2.99
N PRO A 113 -7.27 3.88 -3.39
CA PRO A 113 -8.55 4.47 -3.01
C PRO A 113 -9.71 3.63 -3.56
N GLN A 114 -10.68 3.31 -2.70
CA GLN A 114 -11.78 2.39 -3.03
C GLN A 114 -12.97 3.08 -3.72
N THR A 115 -13.11 4.40 -3.59
CA THR A 115 -14.19 5.16 -4.22
C THR A 115 -13.67 6.01 -5.38
N LEU A 116 -14.55 6.34 -6.34
CA LEU A 116 -14.21 7.25 -7.45
C LEU A 116 -13.74 8.61 -6.94
N ILE A 117 -14.39 9.15 -5.91
CA ILE A 117 -14.01 10.42 -5.29
C ILE A 117 -12.61 10.32 -4.65
N ALA A 118 -12.35 9.26 -3.88
CA ALA A 118 -11.04 9.05 -3.27
C ALA A 118 -9.94 8.86 -4.34
N ARG A 119 -10.28 8.23 -5.47
CA ARG A 119 -9.37 8.09 -6.61
C ARG A 119 -9.09 9.42 -7.29
N ALA A 120 -10.12 10.21 -7.56
CA ALA A 120 -9.97 11.55 -8.13
C ALA A 120 -9.16 12.47 -7.20
N ALA A 121 -9.44 12.44 -5.89
CA ALA A 121 -8.68 13.20 -4.90
C ALA A 121 -7.21 12.77 -4.80
N ALA A 122 -6.93 11.46 -4.85
CA ALA A 122 -5.56 10.95 -4.85
C ALA A 122 -4.79 11.34 -6.12
N LEU A 123 -5.44 11.31 -7.29
CA LEU A 123 -4.86 11.79 -8.55
C LEU A 123 -4.58 13.29 -8.50
N ALA A 124 -5.56 14.10 -8.09
CA ALA A 124 -5.40 15.55 -7.95
C ALA A 124 -4.25 15.90 -6.98
N ARG A 125 -4.13 15.18 -5.85
CA ARG A 125 -3.03 15.42 -4.90
C ARG A 125 -1.66 15.14 -5.52
N ARG A 126 -1.53 14.09 -6.32
CA ARG A 126 -0.28 13.76 -7.02
C ARG A 126 0.09 14.79 -8.07
N GLU A 127 -0.89 15.26 -8.82
CA GLU A 127 -0.66 16.33 -9.79
C GLU A 127 -0.15 17.58 -9.06
N VAL A 128 -0.75 17.94 -7.92
CA VAL A 128 -0.28 19.06 -7.09
C VAL A 128 1.12 18.82 -6.53
N ASP A 129 1.41 17.63 -5.98
CA ASP A 129 2.73 17.29 -5.41
C ASP A 129 3.83 17.25 -6.50
N ALA A 130 3.46 17.01 -7.76
CA ALA A 130 4.37 17.05 -8.90
C ALA A 130 4.60 18.46 -9.47
N ILE A 131 3.82 19.47 -9.06
CA ILE A 131 4.05 20.85 -9.46
C ILE A 131 5.31 21.35 -8.76
N GLU A 132 6.34 21.67 -9.53
CA GLU A 132 7.47 22.44 -9.04
C GLU A 132 7.02 23.88 -8.75
N ILE A 133 6.81 24.17 -7.46
CA ILE A 133 6.48 25.52 -7.02
C ILE A 133 7.79 26.31 -6.98
N ALA A 134 7.86 27.38 -7.79
CA ALA A 134 8.98 28.29 -7.76
C ALA A 134 9.24 28.78 -6.32
N PRO A 135 10.51 28.91 -5.90
CA PRO A 135 10.86 29.47 -4.60
C PRO A 135 10.13 30.79 -4.34
N ILE A 136 9.91 31.10 -3.06
CA ILE A 136 9.40 32.42 -2.68
C ILE A 136 10.58 33.38 -2.76
N ASP A 137 10.49 34.37 -3.64
CA ASP A 137 11.59 35.31 -3.90
C ASP A 137 11.71 36.37 -2.79
N ASP A 138 10.58 36.87 -2.28
CA ASP A 138 10.54 37.87 -1.21
C ASP A 138 9.27 37.75 -0.32
N GLU A 139 9.22 38.51 0.78
CA GLU A 139 8.09 38.48 1.72
C GLU A 139 6.77 38.94 1.06
N LEU A 140 6.85 39.88 0.11
CA LEU A 140 5.68 40.41 -0.58
C LEU A 140 5.05 39.36 -1.51
N ASP A 141 5.87 38.59 -2.23
CA ASP A 141 5.47 37.43 -3.03
C ASP A 141 4.83 36.36 -2.12
N GLY A 142 5.47 36.05 -0.99
CA GLY A 142 4.88 35.15 0.01
C GLY A 142 3.49 35.58 0.46
N ARG A 143 3.31 36.86 0.80
CA ARG A 143 2.01 37.43 1.19
C ARG A 143 0.98 37.36 0.05
N LYS A 144 1.37 37.69 -1.18
CA LYS A 144 0.48 37.62 -2.36
C LYS A 144 -0.02 36.19 -2.59
N ARG A 145 0.88 35.19 -2.52
CA ARG A 145 0.50 33.78 -2.69
C ARG A 145 -0.45 33.29 -1.60
N VAL A 146 -0.23 33.69 -0.34
CA VAL A 146 -1.14 33.36 0.77
C VAL A 146 -2.52 34.00 0.55
N LEU A 147 -2.58 35.29 0.21
CA LEU A 147 -3.84 35.98 -0.07
C LEU A 147 -4.58 35.36 -1.26
N MET A 148 -3.86 34.97 -2.30
CA MET A 148 -4.42 34.25 -3.46
C MET A 148 -5.03 32.91 -3.04
N GLN A 149 -4.37 32.13 -2.18
CA GLN A 149 -4.93 30.89 -1.67
C GLN A 149 -6.19 31.12 -0.80
N VAL A 150 -6.23 32.19 -0.02
CA VAL A 150 -7.42 32.56 0.77
C VAL A 150 -8.58 32.93 -0.14
N ALA A 151 -8.34 33.76 -1.16
CA ALA A 151 -9.35 34.14 -2.14
C ALA A 151 -9.93 32.93 -2.90
N MET A 152 -9.07 32.00 -3.35
CA MET A 152 -9.48 30.76 -4.01
C MET A 152 -10.38 29.89 -3.12
N ARG A 153 -10.08 29.80 -1.81
CA ARG A 153 -10.91 29.03 -0.85
C ARG A 153 -12.26 29.67 -0.59
N GLN A 154 -12.38 30.99 -0.75
CA GLN A 154 -13.62 31.73 -0.61
C GLN A 154 -14.45 31.76 -1.91
N GLY A 155 -13.97 31.14 -2.99
CA GLY A 155 -14.65 31.11 -4.28
C GLY A 155 -14.59 32.45 -5.03
N ALA A 156 -13.67 33.34 -4.65
CA ALA A 156 -13.40 34.57 -5.36
C ALA A 156 -12.40 34.29 -6.49
N VAL A 157 -12.90 33.81 -7.63
CA VAL A 157 -12.17 33.72 -8.91
C VAL A 157 -13.13 34.09 -10.03
#